data_AF-A0A957YA85-F1
#
_entry.id   AF-A0A957YA85-F1
#
_cell.length_a   1.000
_cell.length_b   1.000
_cell.length_c   1.000
_cell.angle_alpha   90.00
_cell.angle_beta   90.00
_cell.angle_gamma   90.00
#
_symmetry.space_group_name_H-M   'P 1'
#
loop_
_entity.id
_entity.type
_entity.pdbx_description
1 polymer ?
#
loop_
_entity_poly.entity_id
_entity_poly.type
_entity_poly.pdbx_seq_one_letter_code
_entity_poly.pdbx_strand_id
1 'polypeptide(L)'
;MDTQNAKTHSQRIETLASYVPRLITRRIAVDPTPISQPKTEPLQAAVLFADISGFTALTERLAQQGPAGAEMLTQILNDYFGHLIDLIQAHGGDVVKFAGDALIALFPAFDDSGVTHESLLPRVTRLAAQCSLTAQQHLNNYKAAEGIYLSLKLAIGAGEVMTMHLGGVFDRWEFLVTGPPLTQVGQVEGFAQPGDIVVSPEAWQLINAFAAGAAVEELAGAMRLIGLRQLLSPVPLDVPYLAEETDEALRRYIPGAIRARLKAKQSGWIAELRRVTVLFVNLPDLNYAGDVEEAQQIMRALQNDLYHYEGSVNKLSVDDKGVTLIAALGLPPFAHEDDAERGVEAALAMRRTLRARGLRSGIGVTTGRAFCGSVGYDRRREYTMIGDVVNLSARLMQASLKQGIDNDILCDGVTYRATRASAALELMLGVDLDDSGGVGDVNYFEELPPLSLKGKSQPIPVYRPIDHQTTTIDVDNFFTEMVGRNAERKLLVEKLRAVLQDDVGSILLIEGEAGIGKSRLVEYLVIQTKTLALNYLIGAGNAIERTTPYHAWR
;
A
#
# COMPACT_ATOMS: atom_id res chain seq x y z
N MET A 1 32.02 -9.28 -28.20
CA MET A 1 31.14 -9.72 -27.10
C MET A 1 30.96 -8.62 -26.06
N ASP A 2 31.96 -7.79 -25.77
CA ASP A 2 31.88 -6.73 -24.74
C ASP A 2 30.92 -5.58 -25.07
N THR A 3 30.78 -5.16 -26.33
CA THR A 3 29.88 -4.05 -26.72
C THR A 3 28.39 -4.38 -26.63
N GLN A 4 28.01 -5.65 -26.76
CA GLN A 4 26.61 -6.08 -26.67
C GLN A 4 26.18 -6.30 -25.21
N ASN A 5 27.11 -6.76 -24.35
CA ASN A 5 26.90 -6.80 -22.91
C ASN A 5 26.78 -5.38 -22.33
N ALA A 6 27.70 -4.46 -22.66
CA ALA A 6 27.65 -3.06 -22.19
C ALA A 6 26.33 -2.35 -22.57
N LYS A 7 25.82 -2.55 -23.80
CA LYS A 7 24.52 -2.00 -24.22
C LYS A 7 23.34 -2.57 -23.43
N THR A 8 23.37 -3.86 -23.13
CA THR A 8 22.31 -4.53 -22.37
C THR A 8 22.30 -4.11 -20.88
N HIS A 9 23.49 -3.84 -20.32
CA HIS A 9 23.64 -3.31 -18.96
C HIS A 9 23.17 -1.85 -18.83
N SER A 10 23.52 -0.97 -19.78
CA SER A 10 23.01 0.42 -19.81
C SER A 10 21.48 0.47 -19.85
N GLN A 11 20.86 -0.32 -20.73
CA GLN A 11 19.39 -0.40 -20.85
C GLN A 11 18.72 -0.87 -19.56
N ARG A 12 19.34 -1.79 -18.83
CA ARG A 12 18.82 -2.27 -17.54
C ARG A 12 18.82 -1.17 -16.49
N ILE A 13 19.94 -0.44 -16.35
CA ILE A 13 20.08 0.63 -15.35
C ILE A 13 19.10 1.77 -15.66
N GLU A 14 18.99 2.16 -16.92
CA GLU A 14 17.99 3.14 -17.38
C GLU A 14 16.56 2.68 -17.05
N THR A 15 16.26 1.39 -17.25
CA THR A 15 14.95 0.83 -16.88
C THR A 15 14.71 0.92 -15.38
N LEU A 16 15.69 0.54 -14.54
CA LEU A 16 15.57 0.64 -13.07
C LEU A 16 15.42 2.10 -12.62
N ALA A 17 16.22 3.00 -13.20
CA ALA A 17 16.19 4.44 -12.92
C ALA A 17 14.82 5.04 -13.23
N SER A 18 14.12 4.55 -14.26
CA SER A 18 12.75 5.01 -14.55
C SER A 18 11.76 4.69 -13.43
N TYR A 19 12.03 3.73 -12.53
CA TYR A 19 11.15 3.40 -11.40
C TYR A 19 11.32 4.29 -10.17
N VAL A 20 12.29 5.20 -10.18
CA VAL A 20 12.62 6.06 -9.03
C VAL A 20 12.62 7.54 -9.42
N PRO A 21 12.37 8.46 -8.48
CA PRO A 21 12.54 9.90 -8.71
C PRO A 21 13.97 10.27 -9.05
N ARG A 22 14.17 11.37 -9.77
CA ARG A 22 15.50 11.88 -10.11
C ARG A 22 16.30 12.31 -8.88
N LEU A 23 15.65 12.71 -7.79
CA LEU A 23 16.33 12.94 -6.51
C LEU A 23 17.10 11.70 -6.03
N ILE A 24 16.52 10.50 -6.19
CA ILE A 24 17.21 9.24 -5.85
C ILE A 24 18.36 8.98 -6.81
N THR A 25 18.15 9.13 -8.13
CA THR A 25 19.21 8.85 -9.11
C THR A 25 20.38 9.82 -8.98
N ARG A 26 20.14 11.10 -8.66
CA ARG A 26 21.19 12.09 -8.38
C ARG A 26 22.03 11.68 -7.17
N ARG A 27 21.38 11.26 -6.08
CA ARG A 27 22.07 10.79 -4.87
C ARG A 27 22.89 9.52 -5.15
N ILE A 28 22.35 8.59 -5.93
CA ILE A 28 23.03 7.34 -6.29
C ILE A 28 24.18 7.58 -7.29
N ALA A 29 24.07 8.57 -8.16
CA ALA A 29 25.14 8.94 -9.09
C ALA A 29 26.36 9.54 -8.37
N VAL A 30 26.13 10.30 -7.28
CA VAL A 30 27.20 10.86 -6.44
C VAL A 30 27.80 9.79 -5.53
N ASP A 31 26.96 8.97 -4.90
CA ASP A 31 27.38 7.85 -4.05
C ASP A 31 26.58 6.59 -4.43
N PRO A 32 27.19 5.61 -5.11
CA PRO A 32 26.49 4.39 -5.53
C PRO A 32 26.24 3.43 -4.36
N THR A 33 26.73 3.70 -3.15
CA THR A 33 26.58 2.81 -1.98
C THR A 33 25.11 2.61 -1.63
N PRO A 34 24.59 1.37 -1.63
CA PRO A 34 23.20 1.14 -1.28
C PRO A 34 22.86 1.62 0.13
N ILE A 35 21.67 2.20 0.31
CA ILE A 35 21.24 2.68 1.62
C ILE A 35 21.05 1.52 2.61
N SER A 36 21.51 1.70 3.83
CA SER A 36 21.49 0.68 4.90
C SER A 36 20.92 1.20 6.23
N GLN A 37 20.76 2.51 6.36
CA GLN A 37 20.23 3.21 7.54
C GLN A 37 19.24 4.29 7.08
N PRO A 38 18.26 4.67 7.92
CA PRO A 38 17.37 5.76 7.57
C PRO A 38 18.16 7.04 7.31
N LYS A 39 17.66 7.85 6.39
CA LYS A 39 18.30 9.12 6.02
C LYS A 39 17.23 10.15 5.75
N THR A 40 17.47 11.37 6.21
CA THR A 40 16.65 12.54 5.90
C THR A 40 17.47 13.62 5.22
N GLU A 41 16.86 14.34 4.29
CA GLU A 41 17.47 15.51 3.64
C GLU A 41 16.41 16.61 3.48
N PRO A 42 16.62 17.80 4.08
CA PRO A 42 15.77 18.96 3.86
C PRO A 42 16.01 19.55 2.46
N LEU A 43 14.94 20.05 1.85
CA LEU A 43 14.96 20.56 0.48
C LEU A 43 13.97 21.71 0.34
N GLN A 44 14.42 22.86 -0.15
CA GLN A 44 13.50 23.93 -0.55
C GLN A 44 12.90 23.58 -1.92
N ALA A 45 11.58 23.54 -2.03
CA ALA A 45 10.91 23.15 -3.27
C ALA A 45 9.51 23.77 -3.41
N ALA A 46 9.10 23.99 -4.65
CA ALA A 46 7.67 24.07 -4.97
C ALA A 46 7.13 22.66 -5.21
N VAL A 47 5.88 22.43 -4.78
CA VAL A 47 5.19 21.15 -4.91
C VAL A 47 4.01 21.35 -5.84
N LEU A 48 3.94 20.52 -6.87
CA LEU A 48 2.80 20.42 -7.78
C LEU A 48 2.09 19.11 -7.51
N PHE A 49 0.83 19.19 -7.10
CA PHE A 49 -0.09 18.07 -7.11
C PHE A 49 -0.98 18.17 -8.35
N ALA A 50 -1.06 17.08 -9.11
CA ALA A 50 -1.84 17.03 -10.34
C ALA A 50 -2.78 15.83 -10.32
N ASP A 51 -4.07 16.10 -10.14
CA ASP A 51 -5.14 15.10 -10.14
C ASP A 51 -5.86 15.04 -11.49
N ILE A 52 -6.07 13.84 -12.01
CA ILE A 52 -6.72 13.62 -13.30
C ILE A 52 -8.22 13.45 -13.10
N SER A 53 -8.96 14.51 -13.45
CA SER A 53 -10.43 14.45 -13.50
C SER A 53 -10.93 13.61 -14.67
N GLY A 54 -11.92 12.76 -14.41
CA GLY A 54 -12.53 11.85 -15.39
C GLY A 54 -11.93 10.44 -15.42
N PHE A 55 -10.84 10.21 -14.69
CA PHE A 55 -10.12 8.93 -14.72
C PHE A 55 -10.89 7.77 -14.09
N THR A 56 -11.55 7.99 -12.94
CA THR A 56 -12.35 6.95 -12.28
C THR A 56 -13.45 6.42 -13.21
N ALA A 57 -14.14 7.32 -13.93
CA ALA A 57 -15.18 6.94 -14.89
C ALA A 57 -14.61 6.14 -16.08
N LEU A 58 -13.41 6.50 -16.55
CA LEU A 58 -12.69 5.74 -17.58
C LEU A 58 -12.35 4.33 -17.08
N THR A 59 -11.81 4.22 -15.87
CA THR A 59 -11.43 2.95 -15.24
C THR A 59 -12.63 2.02 -15.09
N GLU A 60 -13.75 2.51 -14.57
CA GLU A 60 -14.96 1.72 -14.40
C GLU A 60 -15.52 1.22 -15.74
N ARG A 61 -15.56 2.08 -16.77
CA ARG A 61 -16.05 1.72 -18.10
C ARG A 61 -15.16 0.68 -18.77
N LEU A 62 -13.84 0.83 -18.69
CA LEU A 62 -12.90 -0.08 -19.32
C LEU A 62 -12.75 -1.40 -18.54
N ALA A 63 -12.89 -1.38 -17.21
CA ALA A 63 -12.89 -2.60 -16.39
C ALA A 63 -14.00 -3.58 -16.80
N GLN A 64 -15.15 -3.08 -17.27
CA GLN A 64 -16.25 -3.92 -17.78
C GLN A 64 -15.90 -4.68 -19.06
N GLN A 65 -14.87 -4.25 -19.80
CA GLN A 65 -14.43 -4.89 -21.05
C GLN A 65 -13.37 -5.98 -20.84
N GLY A 66 -13.07 -6.32 -19.58
CA GLY A 66 -12.12 -7.39 -19.25
C GLY A 66 -10.68 -7.03 -19.63
N PRO A 67 -9.85 -8.01 -20.07
CA PRO A 67 -8.42 -7.80 -20.34
C PRO A 67 -8.13 -6.72 -21.38
N ALA A 68 -8.90 -6.67 -22.47
CA ALA A 68 -8.72 -5.67 -23.53
C ALA A 68 -8.96 -4.23 -23.04
N GLY A 69 -9.94 -4.04 -22.15
CA GLY A 69 -10.18 -2.75 -21.51
C GLY A 69 -9.05 -2.33 -20.57
N ALA A 70 -8.43 -3.28 -19.87
CA ALA A 70 -7.27 -3.00 -19.01
C ALA A 70 -6.04 -2.55 -19.81
N GLU A 71 -5.79 -3.17 -20.97
CA GLU A 71 -4.73 -2.73 -21.90
C GLU A 71 -5.00 -1.31 -22.42
N MET A 72 -6.23 -1.03 -22.87
CA MET A 72 -6.63 0.29 -23.34
C MET A 72 -6.50 1.36 -22.24
N LEU A 73 -6.90 1.03 -21.01
CA LEU A 73 -6.78 1.92 -19.85
C LEU A 73 -5.31 2.29 -19.62
N THR A 74 -4.43 1.29 -19.66
CA THR A 74 -2.99 1.46 -19.46
C THR A 74 -2.39 2.34 -20.54
N GLN A 75 -2.75 2.13 -21.80
CA GLN A 75 -2.26 2.92 -22.91
C GLN A 75 -2.67 4.39 -22.79
N ILE A 76 -3.97 4.65 -22.58
CA ILE A 76 -4.49 6.02 -22.43
C ILE A 76 -3.82 6.72 -21.23
N LEU A 77 -3.70 6.02 -20.11
CA LEU A 77 -3.11 6.56 -18.89
C LEU A 77 -1.63 6.88 -19.10
N ASN A 78 -0.86 5.98 -19.70
CA ASN A 78 0.57 6.17 -19.93
C ASN A 78 0.85 7.26 -20.96
N ASP A 79 0.02 7.40 -21.99
CA ASP A 79 0.13 8.49 -22.96
C ASP A 79 -0.15 9.84 -22.29
N TYR A 80 -1.21 9.92 -21.48
CA TYR A 80 -1.58 11.13 -20.76
C TYR A 80 -0.52 11.53 -19.72
N PHE A 81 -0.08 10.59 -18.88
CA PHE A 81 1.00 10.83 -17.93
C PHE A 81 2.32 11.12 -18.63
N GLY A 82 2.61 10.50 -19.77
CA GLY A 82 3.83 10.76 -20.54
C GLY A 82 3.97 12.22 -20.91
N HIS A 83 2.90 12.82 -21.47
CA HIS A 83 2.89 14.25 -21.78
C HIS A 83 3.07 15.12 -20.53
N LEU A 84 2.40 14.79 -19.42
CA LEU A 84 2.50 15.55 -18.18
C LEU A 84 3.91 15.45 -17.56
N ILE A 85 4.49 14.25 -17.54
CA ILE A 85 5.85 13.99 -17.04
C ILE A 85 6.88 14.76 -17.87
N ASP A 86 6.77 14.74 -19.20
CA ASP A 86 7.69 15.48 -20.07
C ASP A 86 7.60 16.99 -19.84
N LEU A 87 6.39 17.53 -19.66
CA LEU A 87 6.19 18.95 -19.31
C LEU A 87 6.84 19.30 -17.97
N ILE A 88 6.61 18.49 -16.94
CA ILE A 88 7.19 18.70 -15.60
C ILE A 88 8.71 18.68 -15.67
N GLN A 89 9.29 17.67 -16.32
CA GLN A 89 10.74 17.53 -16.43
C GLN A 89 11.38 18.65 -17.27
N ALA A 90 10.71 19.11 -18.34
CA ALA A 90 11.16 20.24 -19.13
C ALA A 90 11.20 21.55 -18.33
N HIS A 91 10.37 21.68 -17.30
CA HIS A 91 10.32 22.83 -16.38
C HIS A 91 11.18 22.67 -15.12
N GLY A 92 12.02 21.63 -15.06
CA GLY A 92 12.91 21.39 -13.92
C GLY A 92 12.24 20.69 -12.74
N GLY A 93 11.05 20.13 -12.94
CA GLY A 93 10.37 19.33 -11.94
C GLY A 93 10.80 17.86 -11.96
N ASP A 94 10.71 17.22 -10.80
CA ASP A 94 10.89 15.79 -10.60
C ASP A 94 9.58 15.17 -10.13
N VAL A 95 9.09 14.13 -10.82
CA VAL A 95 7.88 13.41 -10.41
C VAL A 95 8.26 12.42 -9.32
N VAL A 96 7.92 12.74 -8.08
CA VAL A 96 8.36 11.98 -6.90
C VAL A 96 7.42 10.84 -6.55
N LYS A 97 6.12 10.94 -6.89
CA LYS A 97 5.14 9.90 -6.55
C LYS A 97 3.94 9.88 -7.48
N PHE A 98 3.37 8.69 -7.66
CA PHE A 98 2.05 8.50 -8.26
C PHE A 98 1.06 8.09 -7.15
N ALA A 99 -0.05 8.80 -7.00
CA ALA A 99 -1.07 8.56 -5.99
C ALA A 99 -2.41 8.28 -6.67
N GLY A 100 -2.66 7.01 -7.00
CA GLY A 100 -3.84 6.62 -7.79
C GLY A 100 -3.80 7.25 -9.19
N ASP A 101 -4.73 8.16 -9.45
CA ASP A 101 -4.87 8.97 -10.65
C ASP A 101 -4.24 10.36 -10.56
N ALA A 102 -3.56 10.66 -9.45
CA ALA A 102 -2.78 11.86 -9.29
C ALA A 102 -1.27 11.59 -9.36
N LEU A 103 -0.49 12.65 -9.60
CA LEU A 103 0.95 12.65 -9.38
C LEU A 103 1.39 13.83 -8.51
N ILE A 104 2.53 13.64 -7.86
CA ILE A 104 3.21 14.65 -7.06
C ILE A 104 4.56 14.93 -7.71
N ALA A 105 4.82 16.20 -7.99
CA ALA A 105 6.10 16.67 -8.51
C ALA A 105 6.72 17.73 -7.59
N LEU A 106 8.05 17.66 -7.46
CA LEU A 106 8.85 18.67 -6.78
C LEU A 106 9.62 19.49 -7.79
N PHE A 107 9.64 20.80 -7.62
CA PHE A 107 10.52 21.72 -8.33
C PHE A 107 11.59 22.16 -7.33
N PRO A 108 12.71 21.43 -7.24
CA PRO A 108 13.71 21.68 -6.22
C PRO A 108 14.49 22.98 -6.50
N ALA A 109 14.68 23.77 -5.46
CA ALA A 109 15.35 25.07 -5.49
C ALA A 109 16.89 24.92 -5.47
N PHE A 110 17.44 24.18 -6.43
CA PHE A 110 18.88 23.95 -6.56
C PHE A 110 19.59 25.10 -7.26
N ASP A 111 20.79 25.43 -6.79
CA ASP A 111 21.77 26.20 -7.55
C ASP A 111 22.52 25.30 -8.58
N ASP A 112 23.46 25.90 -9.31
CA ASP A 112 24.26 25.20 -10.33
C ASP A 112 25.16 24.10 -9.74
N SER A 113 25.43 24.13 -8.43
CA SER A 113 26.19 23.09 -7.72
C SER A 113 25.31 21.96 -7.19
N GLY A 114 23.98 22.09 -7.30
CA GLY A 114 23.02 21.13 -6.77
C GLY A 114 22.69 21.32 -5.30
N VAL A 115 23.05 22.45 -4.70
CA VAL A 115 22.72 22.80 -3.30
C VAL A 115 21.41 23.56 -3.27
N THR A 116 20.56 23.25 -2.29
CA THR A 116 19.24 23.88 -2.15
C THR A 116 19.31 25.22 -1.40
N HIS A 117 18.61 26.24 -1.90
CA HIS A 117 18.58 27.57 -1.30
C HIS A 117 17.16 28.16 -1.28
N GLU A 118 16.76 28.74 -0.14
CA GLU A 118 15.46 29.40 0.02
C GLU A 118 15.29 30.59 -0.94
N SER A 119 16.38 31.31 -1.25
CA SER A 119 16.36 32.44 -2.19
C SER A 119 15.93 32.07 -3.61
N LEU A 120 16.01 30.78 -3.97
CA LEU A 120 15.58 30.25 -5.26
C LEU A 120 14.13 29.78 -5.26
N LEU A 121 13.47 29.74 -4.09
CA LEU A 121 12.09 29.28 -3.94
C LEU A 121 11.09 30.08 -4.81
N PRO A 122 11.13 31.43 -4.88
CA PRO A 122 10.25 32.18 -5.79
C PRO A 122 10.40 31.79 -7.26
N ARG A 123 11.64 31.50 -7.70
CA ARG A 123 11.93 31.10 -9.09
C ARG A 123 11.32 29.74 -9.40
N VAL A 124 11.50 28.75 -8.55
CA VAL A 124 10.98 27.39 -8.79
C VAL A 124 9.46 27.31 -8.62
N THR A 125 8.87 28.09 -7.71
CA THR A 125 7.39 28.23 -7.62
C THR A 125 6.81 28.82 -8.89
N ARG A 126 7.48 29.80 -9.50
CA ARG A 126 7.08 30.35 -10.80
C ARG A 126 7.24 29.34 -11.94
N LEU A 127 8.28 28.51 -11.93
CA LEU A 127 8.43 27.41 -12.90
C LEU A 127 7.32 26.36 -12.75
N ALA A 128 6.95 26.00 -11.52
CA ALA A 128 5.81 25.14 -11.25
C ALA A 128 4.50 25.75 -11.79
N ALA A 129 4.26 27.03 -11.52
CA ALA A 129 3.10 27.76 -12.04
C ALA A 129 3.07 27.81 -13.59
N GLN A 130 4.22 28.05 -14.22
CA GLN A 130 4.36 28.05 -15.68
C GLN A 130 4.09 26.65 -16.26
N CYS A 131 4.68 25.61 -15.66
CA CYS A 131 4.43 24.23 -16.02
C CYS A 131 2.94 23.89 -15.93
N SER A 132 2.26 24.30 -14.86
CA SER A 132 0.82 24.08 -14.67
C SER A 132 -0.01 24.76 -15.73
N LEU A 133 0.30 26.01 -16.11
CA LEU A 133 -0.38 26.71 -17.21
C LEU A 133 -0.18 26.00 -18.55
N THR A 134 1.05 25.55 -18.83
CA THR A 134 1.33 24.79 -20.05
C THR A 134 0.60 23.44 -20.04
N ALA A 135 0.58 22.72 -18.92
CA ALA A 135 -0.15 21.46 -18.78
C ALA A 135 -1.66 21.66 -18.95
N GLN A 136 -2.24 22.69 -18.33
CA GLN A 136 -3.64 23.07 -18.50
C GLN A 136 -3.97 23.33 -19.98
N GLN A 137 -3.12 24.04 -20.73
CA GLN A 137 -3.35 24.31 -22.15
C GLN A 137 -3.34 23.05 -23.04
N HIS A 138 -2.47 22.08 -22.74
CA HIS A 138 -2.26 20.91 -23.60
C HIS A 138 -3.08 19.69 -23.20
N LEU A 139 -3.45 19.57 -21.92
CA LEU A 139 -4.03 18.36 -21.33
C LEU A 139 -5.44 18.55 -20.77
N ASN A 140 -5.97 19.78 -20.80
CA ASN A 140 -7.37 20.03 -20.46
C ASN A 140 -8.28 19.59 -21.61
N ASN A 141 -9.42 18.97 -21.28
CA ASN A 141 -10.39 18.45 -22.25
C ASN A 141 -9.77 17.48 -23.26
N TYR A 142 -8.80 16.68 -22.81
CA TYR A 142 -8.12 15.67 -23.62
C TYR A 142 -9.08 14.53 -23.94
N LYS A 143 -9.31 14.25 -25.23
CA LYS A 143 -10.20 13.18 -25.65
C LYS A 143 -9.53 11.81 -25.49
N ALA A 144 -9.82 11.14 -24.38
CA ALA A 144 -9.27 9.82 -24.04
C ALA A 144 -10.00 8.68 -24.77
N ALA A 145 -11.33 8.74 -24.85
CA ALA A 145 -12.16 7.76 -25.54
C ALA A 145 -13.45 8.42 -26.03
N GLU A 146 -14.30 7.67 -26.74
CA GLU A 146 -15.59 8.19 -27.21
C GLU A 146 -16.47 8.63 -26.02
N GLY A 147 -16.73 9.94 -25.96
CA GLY A 147 -17.50 10.57 -24.89
C GLY A 147 -16.76 10.73 -23.55
N ILE A 148 -15.46 10.44 -23.50
CA ILE A 148 -14.65 10.60 -22.28
C ILE A 148 -13.54 11.61 -22.53
N TYR A 149 -13.56 12.66 -21.72
CA TYR A 149 -12.57 13.72 -21.71
C TYR A 149 -11.87 13.75 -20.36
N LEU A 150 -10.56 13.93 -20.38
CA LEU A 150 -9.72 14.07 -19.20
C LEU A 150 -9.30 15.53 -19.05
N SER A 151 -9.21 15.97 -17.80
CA SER A 151 -8.75 17.31 -17.41
C SER A 151 -7.90 17.21 -16.16
N LEU A 152 -7.11 18.24 -15.88
CA LEU A 152 -6.28 18.31 -14.67
C LEU A 152 -6.90 19.24 -13.63
N LYS A 153 -6.85 18.85 -12.37
CA LYS A 153 -6.91 19.75 -11.23
C LYS A 153 -5.50 19.91 -10.70
N LEU A 154 -4.99 21.13 -10.72
CA LEU A 154 -3.60 21.41 -10.34
C LEU A 154 -3.57 22.22 -9.05
N ALA A 155 -2.74 21.80 -8.11
CA ALA A 155 -2.53 22.48 -6.83
C ALA A 155 -1.04 22.75 -6.62
N ILE A 156 -0.68 23.97 -6.19
CA ILE A 156 0.71 24.39 -5.98
C ILE A 156 0.90 24.85 -4.53
N GLY A 157 1.88 24.24 -3.86
CA GLY A 157 2.43 24.66 -2.56
C GLY A 157 3.92 24.96 -2.68
N ALA A 158 4.52 25.59 -1.67
CA ALA A 158 5.95 25.90 -1.67
C ALA A 158 6.51 26.07 -0.25
N GLY A 159 7.77 25.68 -0.08
CA GLY A 159 8.49 25.78 1.19
C GLY A 159 9.56 24.70 1.33
N GLU A 160 9.95 24.45 2.57
CA GLU A 160 10.83 23.34 2.91
C GLU A 160 10.04 22.01 2.91
N VAL A 161 10.57 21.01 2.22
CA VAL A 161 10.16 19.61 2.32
C VAL A 161 11.27 18.80 2.95
N MET A 162 10.91 17.75 3.66
CA MET A 162 11.82 16.73 4.16
C MET A 162 11.68 15.48 3.30
N THR A 163 12.79 15.03 2.74
CA THR A 163 12.86 13.71 2.10
C THR A 163 13.33 12.68 3.11
N MET A 164 12.77 11.48 3.09
CA MET A 164 13.11 10.40 4.01
C MET A 164 13.26 9.08 3.27
N HIS A 165 14.26 8.31 3.68
CA HIS A 165 14.45 6.93 3.26
C HIS A 165 14.18 5.99 4.42
N LEU A 166 13.15 5.15 4.29
CA LEU A 166 12.66 4.29 5.37
C LEU A 166 12.54 2.83 4.92
N GLY A 167 12.65 1.89 5.85
CA GLY A 167 12.49 0.45 5.63
C GLY A 167 13.81 -0.33 5.65
N GLY A 168 13.96 -1.28 4.74
CA GLY A 168 15.15 -2.13 4.61
C GLY A 168 14.95 -3.59 5.03
N VAL A 169 13.75 -4.00 5.44
CA VAL A 169 13.44 -5.44 5.57
C VAL A 169 13.52 -6.07 4.17
N PHE A 170 14.34 -7.11 4.03
CA PHE A 170 14.69 -7.73 2.73
C PHE A 170 15.21 -6.74 1.67
N ASP A 171 15.98 -5.73 2.11
CA ASP A 171 16.54 -4.67 1.28
C ASP A 171 15.50 -3.80 0.55
N ARG A 172 14.24 -3.81 1.00
CA ARG A 172 13.17 -2.97 0.44
C ARG A 172 13.10 -1.63 1.16
N TRP A 173 13.45 -0.56 0.45
CA TRP A 173 13.43 0.82 0.95
C TRP A 173 12.35 1.64 0.24
N GLU A 174 11.69 2.50 1.02
CA GLU A 174 10.71 3.49 0.55
C GLU A 174 11.33 4.88 0.56
N PHE A 175 10.96 5.69 -0.43
CA PHE A 175 11.24 7.12 -0.47
C PHE A 175 9.96 7.89 -0.21
N LEU A 176 10.00 8.71 0.85
CA LEU A 176 8.91 9.55 1.30
C LEU A 176 9.31 11.01 1.17
N VAL A 177 8.38 11.84 0.69
CA VAL A 177 8.50 13.29 0.73
C VAL A 177 7.37 13.81 1.61
N THR A 178 7.70 14.67 2.55
CA THR A 178 6.75 15.22 3.51
C THR A 178 7.13 16.66 3.88
N GLY A 179 6.25 17.40 4.53
CA GLY A 179 6.47 18.80 4.90
C GLY A 179 5.25 19.69 4.64
N PRO A 180 5.25 20.95 5.13
CA PRO A 180 4.14 21.88 4.98
C PRO A 180 3.64 22.03 3.53
N PRO A 181 4.47 22.06 2.48
CA PRO A 181 3.99 22.18 1.11
C PRO A 181 3.05 21.06 0.65
N LEU A 182 3.18 19.85 1.21
CA LEU A 182 2.28 18.71 0.91
C LEU A 182 0.91 18.93 1.57
N THR A 183 0.90 19.49 2.79
CA THR A 183 -0.33 19.90 3.47
C THR A 183 -1.01 21.06 2.74
N GLN A 184 -0.24 22.05 2.27
CA GLN A 184 -0.75 23.18 1.50
C GLN A 184 -1.49 22.72 0.23
N VAL A 185 -0.89 21.81 -0.56
CA VAL A 185 -1.55 21.28 -1.77
C VAL A 185 -2.82 20.49 -1.44
N GLY A 186 -2.79 19.67 -0.37
CA GLY A 186 -3.99 18.93 0.07
C GLY A 186 -5.12 19.85 0.55
N GLN A 187 -4.80 21.02 1.12
CA GLN A 187 -5.80 22.01 1.53
C GLN A 187 -6.42 22.73 0.33
N VAL A 188 -5.64 23.03 -0.72
CA VAL A 188 -6.16 23.81 -1.86
C VAL A 188 -6.76 22.96 -2.99
N GLU A 189 -6.39 21.68 -3.09
CA GLU A 189 -6.85 20.76 -4.14
C GLU A 189 -8.37 20.66 -4.19
N GLY A 190 -9.04 20.57 -3.04
CA GLY A 190 -10.50 20.48 -2.95
C GLY A 190 -11.26 21.68 -3.54
N PHE A 191 -10.60 22.82 -3.76
CA PHE A 191 -11.18 24.03 -4.36
C PHE A 191 -10.95 24.14 -5.87
N ALA A 192 -10.19 23.21 -6.47
CA ALA A 192 -9.92 23.16 -7.90
C ALA A 192 -11.06 22.44 -8.65
N GLN A 193 -11.64 23.10 -9.64
CA GLN A 193 -12.49 22.45 -10.65
C GLN A 193 -11.62 21.81 -11.74
N PRO A 194 -12.15 20.85 -12.53
CA PRO A 194 -11.44 20.32 -13.69
C PRO A 194 -10.99 21.44 -14.63
N GLY A 195 -9.68 21.54 -14.85
CA GLY A 195 -9.03 22.61 -15.60
C GLY A 195 -8.48 23.74 -14.74
N ASP A 196 -8.78 23.83 -13.45
CA ASP A 196 -8.24 24.89 -12.58
C ASP A 196 -6.81 24.63 -12.14
N ILE A 197 -6.11 25.73 -11.83
CA ILE A 197 -4.84 25.74 -11.10
C ILE A 197 -5.05 26.57 -9.84
N VAL A 198 -4.94 25.95 -8.66
CA VAL A 198 -5.06 26.63 -7.37
C VAL A 198 -3.71 26.71 -6.69
N VAL A 199 -3.36 27.89 -6.22
CA VAL A 199 -2.08 28.18 -5.57
C VAL A 199 -2.34 28.48 -4.10
N SER A 200 -1.57 27.82 -3.22
CA SER A 200 -1.65 28.07 -1.77
C SER A 200 -1.26 29.50 -1.41
N PRO A 201 -1.68 30.01 -0.23
CA PRO A 201 -1.29 31.35 0.22
C PRO A 201 0.23 31.55 0.22
N GLU A 202 0.99 30.54 0.66
CA GLU A 202 2.45 30.56 0.74
C GLU A 202 3.08 30.61 -0.65
N ALA A 203 2.62 29.75 -1.56
CA ALA A 203 3.10 29.77 -2.94
C ALA A 203 2.71 31.07 -3.66
N TRP A 204 1.53 31.64 -3.38
CA TRP A 204 1.08 32.89 -3.98
C TRP A 204 1.92 34.09 -3.52
N GLN A 205 2.30 34.16 -2.25
CA GLN A 205 3.20 35.21 -1.74
C GLN A 205 4.51 35.28 -2.52
N LEU A 206 5.03 34.15 -2.98
CA LEU A 206 6.27 34.06 -3.74
C LEU A 206 6.14 34.52 -5.20
N ILE A 207 4.95 34.43 -5.80
CA ILE A 207 4.76 34.66 -7.24
C ILE A 207 3.80 35.82 -7.59
N ASN A 208 3.12 36.43 -6.61
CA ASN A 208 2.08 37.43 -6.84
C ASN A 208 2.51 38.63 -7.71
N ALA A 209 3.80 39.02 -7.63
CA ALA A 209 4.37 40.10 -8.43
C ALA A 209 4.41 39.76 -9.92
N PHE A 210 4.45 38.47 -10.27
CA PHE A 210 4.59 37.94 -11.62
C PHE A 210 3.33 37.24 -12.13
N ALA A 211 2.32 37.05 -11.29
CA ALA A 211 1.14 36.25 -11.60
C ALA A 211 -0.15 37.09 -11.58
N ALA A 212 -1.16 36.64 -12.31
CA ALA A 212 -2.53 37.11 -12.21
C ALA A 212 -3.40 35.95 -11.76
N GLY A 213 -4.32 36.21 -10.83
CA GLY A 213 -5.21 35.18 -10.29
C GLY A 213 -6.48 35.78 -9.69
N ALA A 214 -7.48 34.94 -9.51
CA ALA A 214 -8.72 35.26 -8.82
C ALA A 214 -8.72 34.63 -7.42
N ALA A 215 -9.29 35.32 -6.43
CA ALA A 215 -9.38 34.78 -5.07
C ALA A 215 -10.24 33.51 -5.03
N VAL A 216 -9.87 32.57 -4.16
CA VAL A 216 -10.75 31.49 -3.72
C VAL A 216 -11.54 32.04 -2.52
N GLU A 217 -12.86 32.20 -2.65
CA GLU A 217 -13.68 32.87 -1.64
C GLU A 217 -13.66 32.15 -0.29
N GLU A 218 -13.56 30.82 -0.34
CA GLU A 218 -13.63 29.93 0.80
C GLU A 218 -12.30 29.74 1.55
N LEU A 219 -11.18 30.21 0.97
CA LEU A 219 -9.84 30.03 1.55
C LEU A 219 -8.98 31.28 1.39
N ALA A 220 -8.83 32.02 2.50
CA ALA A 220 -8.11 33.28 2.53
C ALA A 220 -6.66 33.14 2.02
N GLY A 221 -6.30 33.99 1.06
CA GLY A 221 -4.96 34.03 0.47
C GLY A 221 -4.70 33.00 -0.63
N ALA A 222 -5.54 31.98 -0.79
CA ALA A 222 -5.45 31.05 -1.90
C ALA A 222 -6.00 31.67 -3.18
N MET A 223 -5.37 31.36 -4.31
CA MET A 223 -5.65 32.02 -5.58
C MET A 223 -5.79 31.00 -6.71
N ARG A 224 -6.82 31.16 -7.54
CA ARG A 224 -6.91 30.50 -8.86
C ARG A 224 -5.99 31.23 -9.83
N LEU A 225 -4.95 30.54 -10.32
CA LEU A 225 -3.99 31.12 -11.25
C LEU A 225 -4.62 31.26 -12.64
N ILE A 226 -4.59 32.47 -13.18
CA ILE A 226 -5.11 32.81 -14.52
C ILE A 226 -3.97 32.93 -15.54
N GLY A 227 -2.82 33.45 -15.12
CA GLY A 227 -1.67 33.60 -16.01
C GLY A 227 -0.44 34.19 -15.34
N LEU A 228 0.66 34.21 -16.09
CA LEU A 228 1.92 34.81 -15.69
C LEU A 228 2.25 36.01 -16.60
N ARG A 229 2.63 37.13 -15.98
CA ARG A 229 3.02 38.37 -16.66
C ARG A 229 4.44 38.31 -17.22
N GLN A 230 5.26 37.42 -16.68
CA GLN A 230 6.62 37.19 -17.12
C GLN A 230 6.86 35.68 -17.12
N LEU A 231 7.39 35.15 -18.21
CA LEU A 231 7.77 33.74 -18.33
C LEU A 231 9.27 33.57 -18.04
N LEU A 232 9.65 32.41 -17.52
CA LEU A 232 11.05 32.01 -17.35
C LEU A 232 11.40 31.02 -18.45
N SER A 233 12.66 31.04 -18.89
CA SER A 233 13.20 29.94 -19.69
C SER A 233 13.26 28.69 -18.81
N PRO A 234 12.52 27.62 -19.18
CA PRO A 234 12.57 26.37 -18.44
C PRO A 234 14.01 25.81 -18.45
N VAL A 235 14.49 25.35 -17.29
CA VAL A 235 15.75 24.60 -17.19
C VAL A 235 15.38 23.18 -16.83
N PRO A 236 15.50 22.21 -17.76
CA PRO A 236 15.20 20.83 -17.46
C PRO A 236 16.04 20.32 -16.30
N LEU A 237 15.48 19.43 -15.49
CA LEU A 237 16.27 18.81 -14.44
C LEU A 237 17.39 17.98 -15.11
N ASP A 238 18.57 17.96 -14.51
CA ASP A 238 19.67 17.16 -15.02
C ASP A 238 19.35 15.65 -14.96
N VAL A 239 19.85 14.89 -15.94
CA VAL A 239 19.77 13.43 -15.97
C VAL A 239 21.16 12.91 -15.67
N PRO A 240 21.44 12.46 -14.43
CA PRO A 240 22.77 12.02 -14.08
C PRO A 240 23.15 10.74 -14.86
N TYR A 241 24.42 10.61 -15.21
CA TYR A 241 24.96 9.35 -15.69
C TYR A 241 24.99 8.33 -14.54
N LEU A 242 24.50 7.11 -14.80
CA LEU A 242 24.44 6.03 -13.83
C LEU A 242 25.35 4.90 -14.27
N ALA A 243 26.39 4.63 -13.48
CA ALA A 243 27.36 3.57 -13.71
C ALA A 243 26.81 2.20 -13.26
N GLU A 244 27.49 1.09 -13.63
CA GLU A 244 27.00 -0.27 -13.35
C GLU A 244 26.85 -0.57 -11.86
N GLU A 245 27.67 0.07 -11.02
CA GLU A 245 27.67 -0.07 -9.57
C GLU A 245 26.37 0.45 -8.93
N THR A 246 25.60 1.27 -9.65
CA THR A 246 24.34 1.85 -9.17
C THR A 246 23.16 0.86 -9.18
N ASP A 247 23.27 -0.27 -9.89
CA ASP A 247 22.17 -1.24 -10.05
C ASP A 247 21.67 -1.80 -8.71
N GLU A 248 22.57 -2.10 -7.75
CA GLU A 248 22.15 -2.61 -6.45
C GLU A 248 21.37 -1.54 -5.66
N ALA A 249 21.87 -0.31 -5.63
CA ALA A 249 21.24 0.79 -4.91
C ALA A 249 19.85 1.11 -5.48
N LEU A 250 19.68 1.10 -6.81
CA LEU A 250 18.39 1.32 -7.46
C LEU A 250 17.38 0.21 -7.11
N ARG A 251 17.81 -1.06 -7.13
CA ARG A 251 16.92 -2.20 -6.87
C ARG A 251 16.28 -2.17 -5.49
N ARG A 252 16.92 -1.54 -4.49
CA ARG A 252 16.36 -1.42 -3.13
C ARG A 252 15.07 -0.60 -3.09
N TYR A 253 14.89 0.34 -4.03
CA TYR A 253 13.68 1.15 -4.19
C TYR A 253 12.66 0.57 -5.17
N ILE A 254 12.88 -0.64 -5.71
CA ILE A 254 11.97 -1.25 -6.69
C ILE A 254 11.20 -2.43 -6.10
N PRO A 255 9.86 -2.49 -6.27
CA PRO A 255 9.04 -3.57 -5.73
C PRO A 255 9.46 -4.96 -6.23
N GLY A 256 9.23 -5.99 -5.41
CA GLY A 256 9.54 -7.39 -5.74
C GLY A 256 8.93 -7.85 -7.06
N ALA A 257 7.69 -7.44 -7.35
CA ALA A 257 6.97 -7.74 -8.59
C ALA A 257 7.74 -7.31 -9.85
N ILE A 258 8.30 -6.09 -9.84
CA ILE A 258 9.11 -5.58 -10.95
C ILE A 258 10.46 -6.30 -11.00
N ARG A 259 11.12 -6.49 -9.86
CA ARG A 259 12.41 -7.19 -9.80
C ARG A 259 12.32 -8.62 -10.35
N ALA A 260 11.24 -9.34 -10.05
CA ALA A 260 11.00 -10.70 -10.56
C ALA A 260 10.85 -10.72 -12.08
N ARG A 261 10.05 -9.80 -12.66
CA ARG A 261 9.84 -9.73 -14.12
C ARG A 261 11.05 -9.23 -14.90
N LEU A 262 11.80 -8.27 -14.34
CA LEU A 262 13.05 -7.80 -14.95
C LEU A 262 14.09 -8.94 -15.02
N LYS A 263 14.18 -9.79 -13.97
CA LYS A 263 15.01 -11.01 -14.01
C LYS A 263 14.54 -11.99 -15.09
N ALA A 264 13.23 -12.12 -15.30
CA ALA A 264 12.63 -12.98 -16.32
C ALA A 264 12.70 -12.41 -17.75
N LYS A 265 13.27 -11.20 -17.97
CA LYS A 265 13.28 -10.47 -19.26
C LYS A 265 11.88 -10.21 -19.83
N GLN A 266 10.87 -10.07 -18.96
CA GLN A 266 9.47 -9.82 -19.33
C GLN A 266 9.05 -8.36 -19.08
N SER A 267 9.89 -7.39 -19.46
CA SER A 267 9.62 -5.96 -19.21
C SER A 267 8.43 -5.40 -20.01
N GLY A 268 8.05 -6.04 -21.12
CA GLY A 268 6.90 -5.63 -21.96
C GLY A 268 5.53 -6.10 -21.46
N TRP A 269 5.48 -7.02 -20.49
CA TRP A 269 4.26 -7.59 -19.94
C TRP A 269 4.21 -7.31 -18.45
N ILE A 270 3.90 -6.08 -18.05
CA ILE A 270 3.78 -5.71 -16.63
C ILE A 270 2.30 -5.52 -16.22
N ALA A 271 1.47 -5.18 -17.19
CA ALA A 271 0.04 -4.98 -17.07
C ALA A 271 -0.71 -6.32 -16.93
N GLU A 272 -1.39 -6.55 -15.81
CA GLU A 272 -2.27 -7.70 -15.63
C GLU A 272 -3.51 -7.36 -14.80
N LEU A 273 -4.65 -7.97 -15.16
CA LEU A 273 -5.83 -7.95 -14.31
C LEU A 273 -5.78 -9.15 -13.38
N ARG A 274 -5.64 -8.92 -12.08
CA ARG A 274 -5.47 -9.99 -11.09
C ARG A 274 -6.35 -9.76 -9.88
N ARG A 275 -6.68 -10.85 -9.19
CA ARG A 275 -7.31 -10.77 -7.87
C ARG A 275 -6.24 -10.44 -6.84
N VAL A 276 -6.50 -9.43 -6.02
CA VAL A 276 -5.60 -8.95 -4.95
C VAL A 276 -6.42 -8.69 -3.69
N THR A 277 -5.74 -8.68 -2.55
CA THR A 277 -6.26 -8.12 -1.31
C THR A 277 -5.47 -6.87 -0.96
N VAL A 278 -6.13 -5.72 -0.95
CA VAL A 278 -5.50 -4.39 -0.81
C VAL A 278 -5.66 -3.88 0.62
N LEU A 279 -4.55 -3.43 1.20
CA LEU A 279 -4.51 -2.79 2.50
C LEU A 279 -4.12 -1.31 2.32
N PHE A 280 -4.97 -0.41 2.79
CA PHE A 280 -4.63 0.99 3.04
C PHE A 280 -4.48 1.20 4.53
N VAL A 281 -3.28 1.59 4.97
CA VAL A 281 -2.97 1.85 6.38
C VAL A 281 -2.58 3.32 6.52
N ASN A 282 -3.44 4.10 7.16
CA ASN A 282 -3.15 5.49 7.47
C ASN A 282 -2.40 5.59 8.79
N LEU A 283 -1.41 6.49 8.83
CA LEU A 283 -0.49 6.70 9.95
C LEU A 283 -0.49 8.20 10.32
N PRO A 284 -1.55 8.73 10.98
CA PRO A 284 -1.68 10.15 11.29
C PRO A 284 -0.52 10.72 12.11
N ASP A 285 0.08 9.89 12.97
CA ASP A 285 1.12 10.31 13.91
C ASP A 285 2.53 10.30 13.28
N LEU A 286 2.69 9.66 12.12
CA LEU A 286 3.93 9.70 11.36
C LEU A 286 4.02 11.04 10.63
N ASN A 287 4.90 11.93 11.08
CA ASN A 287 4.98 13.30 10.58
C ASN A 287 6.42 13.73 10.25
N TYR A 288 6.56 14.80 9.46
CA TYR A 288 7.85 15.29 8.98
C TYR A 288 8.75 15.93 10.04
N ALA A 289 8.16 16.34 11.18
CA ALA A 289 8.89 16.92 12.30
C ALA A 289 9.28 15.85 13.34
N GLY A 290 8.88 14.59 13.11
CA GLY A 290 9.14 13.47 14.00
C GLY A 290 10.57 12.93 13.88
N ASP A 291 10.92 12.07 14.82
CA ASP A 291 12.19 11.36 14.84
C ASP A 291 12.27 10.35 13.68
N VAL A 292 13.34 10.41 12.88
CA VAL A 292 13.54 9.48 11.76
C VAL A 292 13.77 8.05 12.25
N GLU A 293 14.39 7.88 13.43
CA GLU A 293 14.56 6.57 14.04
C GLU A 293 13.21 5.94 14.39
N GLU A 294 12.26 6.73 14.89
CA GLU A 294 10.90 6.27 15.18
C GLU A 294 10.16 5.90 13.89
N ALA A 295 10.20 6.77 12.88
CA ALA A 295 9.64 6.51 11.55
C ALA A 295 10.17 5.21 10.94
N GLN A 296 11.48 4.98 11.11
CA GLN A 296 12.17 3.78 10.64
C GLN A 296 11.71 2.52 11.39
N GLN A 297 11.56 2.60 12.71
CA GLN A 297 11.08 1.48 13.52
C GLN A 297 9.64 1.10 13.15
N ILE A 298 8.77 2.09 12.95
CA ILE A 298 7.40 1.89 12.47
C ILE A 298 7.41 1.20 11.11
N MET A 299 8.14 1.75 10.14
CA MET A 299 8.19 1.20 8.79
C MET A 299 8.69 -0.25 8.78
N ARG A 300 9.78 -0.56 9.51
CA ARG A 300 10.29 -1.93 9.58
C ARG A 300 9.33 -2.90 10.27
N ALA A 301 8.62 -2.45 11.31
CA ALA A 301 7.62 -3.28 11.97
C ALA A 301 6.46 -3.61 11.02
N LEU A 302 5.92 -2.61 10.31
CA LEU A 302 4.87 -2.82 9.30
C LEU A 302 5.36 -3.70 8.13
N GLN A 303 6.62 -3.58 7.70
CA GLN A 303 7.20 -4.48 6.71
C GLN A 303 7.25 -5.92 7.23
N ASN A 304 7.71 -6.15 8.46
CA ASN A 304 7.76 -7.49 9.04
C ASN A 304 6.35 -8.10 9.15
N ASP A 305 5.39 -7.34 9.67
CA ASP A 305 3.99 -7.80 9.81
C ASP A 305 3.41 -8.16 8.44
N LEU A 306 3.62 -7.32 7.42
CA LEU A 306 3.14 -7.58 6.07
C LEU A 306 3.82 -8.79 5.42
N TYR A 307 5.16 -8.85 5.50
CA TYR A 307 5.95 -9.87 4.80
C TYR A 307 5.84 -11.24 5.45
N HIS A 308 5.47 -11.30 6.74
CA HIS A 308 5.11 -12.56 7.41
C HIS A 308 3.97 -13.28 6.69
N TYR A 309 2.96 -12.53 6.22
CA TYR A 309 1.84 -13.06 5.44
C TYR A 309 2.08 -13.03 3.93
N GLU A 310 3.34 -12.86 3.50
CA GLU A 310 3.76 -12.80 2.10
C GLU A 310 3.12 -11.66 1.29
N GLY A 311 2.69 -10.60 1.99
CA GLY A 311 2.26 -9.37 1.36
C GLY A 311 3.41 -8.54 0.80
N SER A 312 3.08 -7.55 -0.03
CA SER A 312 4.05 -6.65 -0.64
C SER A 312 3.67 -5.19 -0.39
N VAL A 313 4.65 -4.39 0.03
CA VAL A 313 4.50 -2.93 0.05
C VAL A 313 4.45 -2.46 -1.40
N ASN A 314 3.37 -1.80 -1.79
CA ASN A 314 3.28 -1.14 -3.07
C ASN A 314 3.98 0.22 -3.00
N LYS A 315 3.59 1.05 -2.01
CA LYS A 315 4.23 2.35 -1.74
C LYS A 315 3.88 2.90 -0.36
N LEU A 316 4.77 3.72 0.18
CA LEU A 316 4.47 4.68 1.26
C LEU A 316 4.32 6.09 0.67
N SER A 317 3.22 6.79 0.92
CA SER A 317 2.93 8.11 0.32
C SER A 317 2.39 9.10 1.34
N VAL A 318 2.52 10.39 1.02
CA VAL A 318 1.78 11.48 1.70
C VAL A 318 0.81 12.08 0.69
N ASP A 319 -0.48 12.05 1.00
CA ASP A 319 -1.53 12.68 0.20
C ASP A 319 -2.44 13.57 1.08
N ASP A 320 -3.62 13.93 0.60
CA ASP A 320 -4.66 14.67 1.33
C ASP A 320 -5.11 13.98 2.63
N LYS A 321 -4.78 12.69 2.80
CA LYS A 321 -5.14 11.84 3.95
C LYS A 321 -4.00 11.74 4.96
N GLY A 322 -2.85 12.35 4.68
CA GLY A 322 -1.63 12.21 5.49
C GLY A 322 -0.78 11.02 5.04
N VAL A 323 0.07 10.51 5.94
CA VAL A 323 0.98 9.41 5.59
C VAL A 323 0.22 8.10 5.51
N THR A 324 0.30 7.44 4.35
CA THR A 324 -0.44 6.23 4.04
C THR A 324 0.48 5.18 3.45
N LEU A 325 0.48 3.99 4.06
CA LEU A 325 1.09 2.78 3.51
C LEU A 325 0.03 2.06 2.65
N ILE A 326 0.38 1.80 1.40
CA ILE A 326 -0.42 1.02 0.46
C ILE A 326 0.30 -0.31 0.25
N ALA A 327 -0.38 -1.39 0.59
CA ALA A 327 0.11 -2.75 0.50
C ALA A 327 -0.91 -3.65 -0.20
N ALA A 328 -0.44 -4.79 -0.69
CA ALA A 328 -1.35 -5.81 -1.19
C ALA A 328 -0.78 -7.22 -1.05
N LEU A 329 -1.69 -8.16 -0.90
CA LEU A 329 -1.45 -9.60 -1.03
C LEU A 329 -1.96 -10.06 -2.38
N GLY A 330 -1.37 -11.17 -2.83
CA GLY A 330 -1.57 -11.62 -4.18
C GLY A 330 -0.92 -10.68 -5.18
N LEU A 331 0.35 -10.29 -5.00
CA LEU A 331 1.18 -9.61 -6.02
C LEU A 331 2.40 -10.47 -6.34
N PRO A 332 2.96 -10.48 -7.57
CA PRO A 332 4.10 -11.33 -7.87
C PRO A 332 5.29 -11.01 -6.94
N PRO A 333 6.01 -12.03 -6.44
CA PRO A 333 5.89 -13.46 -6.76
C PRO A 333 4.90 -14.24 -5.86
N PHE A 334 4.21 -13.59 -4.93
CA PHE A 334 3.41 -14.22 -3.89
C PHE A 334 1.92 -14.11 -4.20
N ALA A 335 1.29 -15.22 -4.58
CA ALA A 335 -0.13 -15.27 -4.87
C ALA A 335 -0.74 -16.58 -4.40
N HIS A 336 -1.81 -16.48 -3.64
CA HIS A 336 -2.42 -17.61 -2.95
C HIS A 336 -3.94 -17.54 -3.05
N GLU A 337 -4.61 -18.67 -2.83
CA GLU A 337 -6.08 -18.71 -2.82
C GLU A 337 -6.66 -18.02 -1.57
N ASP A 338 -5.89 -18.00 -0.48
CA ASP A 338 -6.23 -17.47 0.85
C ASP A 338 -5.71 -16.03 1.08
N ASP A 339 -5.31 -15.29 0.04
CA ASP A 339 -4.77 -13.92 0.17
C ASP A 339 -5.73 -12.95 0.91
N ALA A 340 -7.04 -13.22 0.89
CA ALA A 340 -8.02 -12.46 1.65
C ALA A 340 -7.87 -12.65 3.17
N GLU A 341 -7.70 -13.88 3.63
CA GLU A 341 -7.47 -14.21 5.04
C GLU A 341 -6.13 -13.66 5.50
N ARG A 342 -5.07 -13.92 4.73
CA ARG A 342 -3.73 -13.37 4.98
C ARG A 342 -3.72 -11.85 5.06
N GLY A 343 -4.53 -11.16 4.25
CA GLY A 343 -4.63 -9.71 4.28
C GLY A 343 -5.35 -9.17 5.51
N VAL A 344 -6.37 -9.89 6.00
CA VAL A 344 -7.02 -9.57 7.27
C VAL A 344 -6.06 -9.80 8.44
N GLU A 345 -5.34 -10.92 8.46
CA GLU A 345 -4.35 -11.22 9.52
C GLU A 345 -3.18 -10.24 9.52
N ALA A 346 -2.67 -9.85 8.35
CA ALA A 346 -1.66 -8.80 8.24
C ALA A 346 -2.17 -7.47 8.81
N ALA A 347 -3.42 -7.09 8.53
CA ALA A 347 -4.02 -5.88 9.08
C ALA A 347 -4.18 -5.94 10.62
N LEU A 348 -4.58 -7.11 11.15
CA LEU A 348 -4.67 -7.35 12.59
C LEU A 348 -3.30 -7.25 13.26
N ALA A 349 -2.26 -7.86 12.69
CA ALA A 349 -0.88 -7.78 13.17
C ALA A 349 -0.38 -6.33 13.19
N MET A 350 -0.54 -5.58 12.10
CA MET A 350 -0.17 -4.17 12.02
C MET A 350 -0.90 -3.33 13.07
N ARG A 351 -2.21 -3.56 13.27
CA ARG A 351 -2.98 -2.87 14.31
C ARG A 351 -2.39 -3.12 15.70
N ARG A 352 -2.07 -4.37 16.05
CA ARG A 352 -1.46 -4.73 17.34
C ARG A 352 -0.12 -4.00 17.51
N THR A 353 0.73 -4.03 16.49
CA THR A 353 2.05 -3.37 16.45
C THR A 353 1.96 -1.86 16.65
N LEU A 354 1.02 -1.19 15.97
CA LEU A 354 0.81 0.26 16.05
C LEU A 354 0.20 0.65 17.40
N ARG A 355 -0.82 -0.07 17.87
CA ARG A 355 -1.46 0.17 19.16
C ARG A 355 -0.49 -0.03 20.33
N ALA A 356 0.36 -1.05 20.28
CA ALA A 356 1.38 -1.30 21.31
C ALA A 356 2.40 -0.15 21.42
N ARG A 357 2.55 0.66 20.36
CA ARG A 357 3.39 1.87 20.34
C ARG A 357 2.62 3.15 20.67
N GLY A 358 1.31 3.06 20.95
CA GLY A 358 0.45 4.21 21.19
C GLY A 358 0.18 5.06 19.94
N LEU A 359 0.41 4.51 18.75
CA LEU A 359 0.20 5.21 17.47
C LEU A 359 -1.21 4.96 16.97
N ARG A 360 -1.88 6.00 16.50
CA ARG A 360 -3.19 5.92 15.84
C ARG A 360 -3.02 5.39 14.42
N SER A 361 -4.06 4.71 13.95
CA SER A 361 -4.13 4.22 12.58
C SER A 361 -5.57 4.07 12.12
N GLY A 362 -5.75 3.98 10.81
CA GLY A 362 -6.98 3.48 10.21
C GLY A 362 -6.63 2.51 9.11
N ILE A 363 -7.29 1.35 9.07
CA ILE A 363 -6.99 0.31 8.09
C ILE A 363 -8.24 -0.04 7.28
N GLY A 364 -8.10 -0.04 5.96
CA GLY A 364 -9.10 -0.54 5.02
C GLY A 364 -8.58 -1.78 4.33
N VAL A 365 -9.39 -2.84 4.28
CA VAL A 365 -9.03 -4.13 3.63
C VAL A 365 -10.09 -4.51 2.61
N THR A 366 -9.71 -4.74 1.36
CA THR A 366 -10.66 -5.15 0.31
C THR A 366 -10.07 -6.25 -0.56
N THR A 367 -10.93 -7.09 -1.14
CA THR A 367 -10.50 -8.20 -1.99
C THR A 367 -11.26 -8.16 -3.30
N GLY A 368 -10.56 -8.24 -4.42
CA GLY A 368 -11.20 -8.07 -5.72
C GLY A 368 -10.21 -8.01 -6.86
N ARG A 369 -10.73 -7.78 -8.07
CA ARG A 369 -9.90 -7.63 -9.26
C ARG A 369 -9.36 -6.20 -9.33
N ALA A 370 -8.04 -6.08 -9.48
CA ALA A 370 -7.37 -4.82 -9.77
C ALA A 370 -6.48 -4.99 -10.99
N PHE A 371 -6.37 -3.91 -11.76
CA PHE A 371 -5.28 -3.77 -12.71
C PHE A 371 -3.99 -3.52 -11.94
N CYS A 372 -2.96 -4.32 -12.23
CA CYS A 372 -1.65 -4.17 -11.62
C CYS A 372 -0.63 -4.02 -12.75
N GLY A 373 0.16 -2.94 -12.73
CA GLY A 373 1.04 -2.64 -13.84
C GLY A 373 1.94 -1.44 -13.62
N SER A 374 2.86 -1.23 -14.57
CA SER A 374 3.67 -0.01 -14.62
C SER A 374 2.87 1.13 -15.21
N VAL A 375 2.80 2.23 -14.46
CA VAL A 375 2.11 3.46 -14.82
C VAL A 375 3.11 4.61 -14.92
N GLY A 376 3.01 5.39 -15.99
CA GLY A 376 3.91 6.47 -16.34
C GLY A 376 4.51 6.28 -17.73
N TYR A 377 5.72 6.78 -17.94
CA TYR A 377 6.39 6.75 -19.24
C TYR A 377 7.86 6.33 -19.12
N ASP A 378 8.58 6.28 -20.24
CA ASP A 378 9.91 5.66 -20.28
C ASP A 378 10.93 6.31 -19.34
N ARG A 379 10.77 7.60 -19.07
CA ARG A 379 11.63 8.39 -18.20
C ARG A 379 11.25 8.33 -16.72
N ARG A 380 10.00 7.98 -16.39
CA ARG A 380 9.50 7.89 -15.02
C ARG A 380 8.19 7.08 -14.96
N ARG A 381 8.18 6.02 -14.16
CA ARG A 381 7.04 5.12 -13.95
C ARG A 381 7.05 4.48 -12.57
N GLU A 382 5.92 3.99 -12.10
CA GLU A 382 5.78 3.24 -10.86
C GLU A 382 4.95 1.99 -11.09
N TYR A 383 5.21 0.92 -10.33
CA TYR A 383 4.28 -0.19 -10.28
C TYR A 383 3.10 0.20 -9.38
N THR A 384 1.89 0.18 -9.92
CA THR A 384 0.69 0.62 -9.22
C THR A 384 -0.44 -0.38 -9.39
N MET A 385 -1.45 -0.23 -8.53
CA MET A 385 -2.70 -0.97 -8.59
C MET A 385 -3.83 0.03 -8.85
N ILE A 386 -4.66 -0.25 -9.83
CA ILE A 386 -5.79 0.60 -10.22
C ILE A 386 -7.05 -0.26 -10.25
N GLY A 387 -8.11 0.23 -9.63
CA GLY A 387 -9.40 -0.42 -9.69
C GLY A 387 -10.30 -0.01 -8.55
N ASP A 388 -11.57 -0.36 -8.68
CA ASP A 388 -12.59 -0.06 -7.67
C ASP A 388 -12.23 -0.64 -6.30
N VAL A 389 -11.62 -1.82 -6.26
CA VAL A 389 -11.15 -2.46 -5.02
C VAL A 389 -10.12 -1.61 -4.27
N VAL A 390 -9.20 -0.96 -5.00
CA VAL A 390 -8.16 -0.08 -4.43
C VAL A 390 -8.79 1.18 -3.85
N ASN A 391 -9.70 1.79 -4.61
CA ASN A 391 -10.43 2.99 -4.19
C ASN A 391 -11.34 2.70 -2.98
N LEU A 392 -11.98 1.53 -2.95
CA LEU A 392 -12.81 1.12 -1.82
C LEU A 392 -11.97 0.91 -0.56
N SER A 393 -10.77 0.32 -0.66
CA SER A 393 -9.85 0.16 0.48
C SER A 393 -9.48 1.50 1.09
N ALA A 394 -9.11 2.49 0.26
CA ALA A 394 -8.81 3.85 0.72
C ALA A 394 -10.01 4.51 1.43
N ARG A 395 -11.24 4.31 0.92
CA ARG A 395 -12.47 4.87 1.52
C ARG A 395 -12.82 4.19 2.84
N LEU A 396 -12.63 2.87 2.95
CA LEU A 396 -12.82 2.13 4.20
C LEU A 396 -11.81 2.55 5.27
N MET A 397 -10.55 2.74 4.90
CA MET A 397 -9.53 3.30 5.80
C MET A 397 -9.93 4.69 6.31
N GLN A 398 -10.38 5.60 5.43
CA GLN A 398 -10.86 6.92 5.86
C GLN A 398 -12.10 6.84 6.75
N ALA A 399 -13.01 5.90 6.48
CA ALA A 399 -14.19 5.68 7.30
C ALA A 399 -13.81 5.15 8.69
N SER A 400 -12.80 4.28 8.79
CA SER A 400 -12.35 3.70 10.06
C SER A 400 -11.82 4.76 11.02
N LEU A 401 -11.12 5.77 10.50
CA LEU A 401 -10.66 6.94 11.27
C LEU A 401 -11.80 7.81 11.83
N LYS A 402 -13.00 7.74 11.25
CA LYS A 402 -14.16 8.58 11.64
C LYS A 402 -15.08 7.92 12.66
N GLN A 403 -14.98 6.61 12.86
CA GLN A 403 -15.87 5.85 13.74
C GLN A 403 -15.58 6.06 15.23
N GLY A 404 -14.55 6.83 15.59
CA GLY A 404 -14.19 7.09 16.99
C GLY A 404 -13.60 5.88 17.71
N ILE A 405 -13.25 4.82 16.97
CA ILE A 405 -12.53 3.65 17.46
C ILE A 405 -11.06 3.81 17.08
N ASP A 406 -10.19 3.82 18.08
CA ASP A 406 -8.76 3.91 17.85
C ASP A 406 -8.26 2.66 17.10
N ASN A 407 -7.48 2.90 16.04
CA ASN A 407 -6.86 1.84 15.24
C ASN A 407 -7.86 0.89 14.55
N ASP A 408 -9.03 1.40 14.15
CA ASP A 408 -10.09 0.56 13.55
C ASP A 408 -9.70 -0.02 12.17
N ILE A 409 -10.21 -1.23 11.91
CA ILE A 409 -10.05 -1.97 10.66
C ILE A 409 -11.43 -2.21 10.06
N LEU A 410 -11.62 -1.78 8.82
CA LEU A 410 -12.86 -2.03 8.08
C LEU A 410 -12.57 -2.81 6.80
N CYS A 411 -13.40 -3.80 6.50
CA CYS A 411 -13.31 -4.58 5.26
C CYS A 411 -14.65 -4.71 4.52
N ASP A 412 -14.56 -5.01 3.23
CA ASP A 412 -15.74 -5.18 2.38
C ASP A 412 -16.34 -6.59 2.48
N GLY A 413 -17.58 -6.73 1.99
CA GLY A 413 -18.26 -8.03 1.98
C GLY A 413 -17.57 -9.12 1.15
N VAL A 414 -16.75 -8.77 0.15
CA VAL A 414 -15.98 -9.76 -0.62
C VAL A 414 -14.86 -10.35 0.22
N THR A 415 -14.11 -9.51 0.95
CA THR A 415 -13.09 -9.96 1.90
C THR A 415 -13.72 -10.81 2.99
N TYR A 416 -14.78 -10.32 3.64
CA TYR A 416 -15.52 -11.05 4.66
C TYR A 416 -15.93 -12.47 4.20
N ARG A 417 -16.56 -12.58 3.02
CA ARG A 417 -16.98 -13.89 2.48
C ARG A 417 -15.80 -14.77 2.09
N ALA A 418 -14.72 -14.19 1.54
CA ALA A 418 -13.54 -14.97 1.15
C ALA A 418 -12.84 -15.56 2.37
N THR A 419 -12.69 -14.79 3.46
CA THR A 419 -12.14 -15.28 4.73
C THR A 419 -13.07 -16.30 5.40
N ARG A 420 -14.39 -16.05 5.41
CA ARG A 420 -15.36 -17.02 5.97
C ARG A 420 -15.46 -18.30 5.16
N ALA A 421 -15.30 -18.27 3.84
CA ALA A 421 -15.36 -19.48 3.02
C ALA A 421 -14.20 -20.43 3.34
N SER A 422 -13.00 -19.91 3.62
CA SER A 422 -11.87 -20.71 4.11
C SER A 422 -12.20 -21.35 5.48
N ALA A 423 -12.68 -20.55 6.45
CA ALA A 423 -13.07 -21.05 7.77
C ALA A 423 -14.25 -22.05 7.71
N ALA A 424 -15.21 -21.82 6.81
CA ALA A 424 -16.35 -22.71 6.60
C ALA A 424 -15.95 -24.02 5.89
N LEU A 425 -14.91 -24.01 5.04
CA LEU A 425 -14.35 -25.22 4.45
C LEU A 425 -13.61 -26.05 5.51
N GLU A 426 -12.90 -25.41 6.44
CA GLU A 426 -12.30 -26.08 7.60
C GLU A 426 -13.36 -26.68 8.55
N LEU A 427 -14.48 -25.98 8.74
CA LEU A 427 -15.65 -26.48 9.49
C LEU A 427 -16.43 -27.59 8.75
N MET A 428 -16.63 -27.48 7.43
CA MET A 428 -17.29 -28.51 6.60
C MET A 428 -16.44 -29.77 6.45
N LEU A 429 -15.12 -29.62 6.46
CA LEU A 429 -14.18 -30.73 6.52
C LEU A 429 -13.97 -31.21 7.96
N GLY A 430 -14.94 -31.07 8.88
CA GLY A 430 -14.87 -31.82 10.15
C GLY A 430 -15.67 -31.45 11.37
N VAL A 431 -16.75 -30.69 11.29
CA VAL A 431 -17.69 -30.52 12.40
C VAL A 431 -19.09 -30.82 11.91
N ASP A 432 -19.63 -31.97 12.33
CA ASP A 432 -21.06 -32.26 12.24
C ASP A 432 -21.84 -31.13 12.93
N LEU A 433 -22.60 -30.37 12.13
CA LEU A 433 -23.61 -29.44 12.61
C LEU A 433 -24.88 -30.27 12.80
N ASP A 434 -25.09 -30.79 14.00
CA ASP A 434 -26.41 -31.26 14.40
C ASP A 434 -27.35 -30.06 14.50
N ASP A 435 -28.55 -30.24 13.94
CA ASP A 435 -29.61 -29.26 13.66
C ASP A 435 -30.31 -28.71 14.93
N SER A 436 -29.62 -28.69 16.06
CA SER A 436 -30.09 -28.15 17.34
C SER A 436 -29.16 -27.06 17.81
N GLY A 437 -29.57 -25.81 17.58
CA GLY A 437 -28.80 -24.60 17.82
C GLY A 437 -28.08 -24.56 19.17
N GLY A 438 -26.84 -24.09 19.13
CA GLY A 438 -26.04 -23.78 20.31
C GLY A 438 -24.59 -24.24 20.22
N VAL A 439 -23.85 -23.86 19.18
CA VAL A 439 -22.38 -23.80 19.24
C VAL A 439 -22.01 -22.34 18.99
N GLY A 440 -21.30 -21.72 19.94
CA GLY A 440 -21.00 -20.29 19.93
C GLY A 440 -20.30 -19.88 18.65
N ASP A 441 -20.93 -18.98 17.88
CA ASP A 441 -20.32 -18.27 16.77
C ASP A 441 -19.03 -17.60 17.26
N VAL A 442 -17.87 -18.19 16.96
CA VAL A 442 -16.61 -17.44 17.00
C VAL A 442 -16.68 -16.47 15.84
N ASN A 443 -17.32 -15.32 16.05
CA ASN A 443 -17.55 -14.36 15.00
C ASN A 443 -16.20 -13.70 14.68
N TYR A 444 -15.55 -14.13 13.59
CA TYR A 444 -14.31 -13.54 13.08
C TYR A 444 -14.45 -12.06 12.71
N PHE A 445 -15.69 -11.61 12.54
CA PHE A 445 -16.02 -10.25 12.16
C PHE A 445 -17.26 -9.77 12.91
N GLU A 446 -17.29 -8.47 13.18
CA GLU A 446 -18.51 -7.73 13.52
C GLU A 446 -19.10 -7.17 12.22
N GLU A 447 -20.37 -7.48 11.93
CA GLU A 447 -21.10 -6.85 10.83
C GLU A 447 -21.58 -5.46 11.24
N LEU A 448 -21.32 -4.46 10.41
CA LEU A 448 -21.67 -3.07 10.68
C LEU A 448 -22.80 -2.59 9.78
N PRO A 449 -23.53 -1.53 10.18
CA PRO A 449 -24.44 -0.84 9.28
C PRO A 449 -23.73 -0.46 7.98
N PRO A 450 -24.34 -0.69 6.81
CA PRO A 450 -23.75 -0.33 5.53
C PRO A 450 -23.35 1.15 5.47
N LEU A 451 -22.18 1.44 4.91
CA LEU A 451 -21.65 2.79 4.84
C LEU A 451 -21.88 3.41 3.46
N SER A 452 -22.38 4.64 3.45
CA SER A 452 -22.43 5.47 2.24
C SER A 452 -21.06 6.10 1.99
N LEU A 453 -20.35 5.59 0.99
CA LEU A 453 -19.01 6.06 0.64
C LEU A 453 -19.05 6.97 -0.59
N LYS A 454 -18.22 8.03 -0.60
CA LYS A 454 -18.08 8.96 -1.73
C LYS A 454 -17.93 8.17 -3.04
N GLY A 455 -18.68 8.49 -4.09
CA GLY A 455 -18.56 7.83 -5.40
C GLY A 455 -19.13 6.39 -5.44
N LYS A 456 -19.95 5.98 -4.46
CA LYS A 456 -20.77 4.77 -4.53
C LYS A 456 -22.25 5.16 -4.59
N SER A 457 -23.00 4.55 -5.51
CA SER A 457 -24.43 4.81 -5.68
C SER A 457 -25.30 4.13 -4.63
N GLN A 458 -24.81 3.04 -4.03
CA GLN A 458 -25.49 2.30 -2.97
C GLN A 458 -24.59 2.20 -1.73
N PRO A 459 -25.16 2.16 -0.51
CA PRO A 459 -24.41 1.85 0.69
C PRO A 459 -23.70 0.50 0.57
N ILE A 460 -22.45 0.45 1.05
CA ILE A 460 -21.60 -0.74 0.96
C ILE A 460 -21.67 -1.49 2.30
N PRO A 461 -21.95 -2.81 2.32
CA PRO A 461 -21.81 -3.62 3.52
C PRO A 461 -20.36 -3.63 4.01
N VAL A 462 -20.18 -3.36 5.31
CA VAL A 462 -18.86 -3.24 5.93
C VAL A 462 -18.78 -4.16 7.15
N TYR A 463 -17.61 -4.75 7.34
CA TYR A 463 -17.33 -5.69 8.41
C TYR A 463 -16.05 -5.29 9.13
N ARG A 464 -16.00 -5.47 10.45
CA ARG A 464 -14.81 -5.22 11.25
C ARG A 464 -14.19 -6.56 11.67
N PRO A 465 -12.94 -6.85 11.26
CA PRO A 465 -12.21 -8.01 11.78
C PRO A 465 -11.99 -7.89 13.28
N ILE A 466 -12.33 -8.96 14.00
CA ILE A 466 -12.15 -9.04 15.45
C ILE A 466 -10.80 -9.69 15.75
N ASP A 467 -10.08 -9.12 16.73
CA ASP A 467 -8.88 -9.75 17.27
C ASP A 467 -9.27 -11.02 18.01
N HIS A 468 -9.16 -12.17 17.36
CA HIS A 468 -9.08 -13.42 18.08
C HIS A 468 -7.64 -13.52 18.56
N GLN A 469 -7.37 -13.04 19.78
CA GLN A 469 -6.21 -13.57 20.48
C GLN A 469 -6.37 -15.07 20.44
N THR A 470 -5.38 -15.76 19.84
CA THR A 470 -5.23 -17.23 19.78
C THR A 470 -6.16 -17.85 20.78
N THR A 471 -7.30 -18.33 20.29
CA THR A 471 -8.37 -18.84 21.12
C THR A 471 -7.69 -19.80 22.08
N THR A 472 -7.61 -19.42 23.36
CA THR A 472 -7.53 -20.43 24.41
C THR A 472 -8.71 -21.31 24.08
N ILE A 473 -8.45 -22.50 23.52
CA ILE A 473 -9.49 -23.47 23.21
C ILE A 473 -10.24 -23.59 24.52
N ASP A 474 -11.46 -23.04 24.56
CA ASP A 474 -12.28 -23.04 25.75
C ASP A 474 -12.84 -24.44 25.87
N VAL A 475 -11.99 -25.33 26.40
CA VAL A 475 -12.26 -26.75 26.55
C VAL A 475 -13.48 -26.99 27.43
N ASP A 476 -13.97 -25.96 28.13
CA ASP A 476 -15.09 -26.05 29.05
C ASP A 476 -16.46 -25.86 28.35
N ASN A 477 -16.51 -25.42 27.09
CA ASN A 477 -17.77 -25.14 26.38
C ASN A 477 -18.08 -26.08 25.19
N PHE A 478 -17.22 -27.07 24.91
CA PHE A 478 -17.41 -28.05 23.82
C PHE A 478 -17.62 -29.48 24.36
N PHE A 479 -18.73 -29.74 25.05
CA PHE A 479 -19.01 -31.08 25.57
C PHE A 479 -20.19 -31.76 24.87
N THR A 480 -19.86 -32.57 23.86
CA THR A 480 -20.69 -33.70 23.44
C THR A 480 -19.91 -35.01 23.64
N GLU A 481 -20.57 -36.05 24.14
CA GLU A 481 -19.94 -37.33 24.49
C GLU A 481 -19.43 -38.04 23.22
N MET A 482 -18.14 -38.40 23.17
CA MET A 482 -17.58 -39.10 22.01
C MET A 482 -18.11 -40.54 21.93
N VAL A 483 -18.85 -40.85 20.86
CA VAL A 483 -19.37 -42.18 20.57
C VAL A 483 -18.38 -42.96 19.68
N GLY A 484 -18.00 -44.17 20.09
CA GLY A 484 -17.08 -45.03 19.33
C GLY A 484 -15.59 -44.78 19.57
N ARG A 485 -14.72 -45.25 18.66
CA ARG A 485 -13.24 -45.12 18.73
C ARG A 485 -12.58 -45.68 19.99
N ASN A 486 -13.05 -46.85 20.41
CA ASN A 486 -12.61 -47.47 21.65
C ASN A 486 -11.11 -47.82 21.63
N ALA A 487 -10.57 -48.20 20.46
CA ALA A 487 -9.17 -48.57 20.33
C ALA A 487 -8.26 -47.33 20.49
N GLU A 488 -8.59 -46.24 19.81
CA GLU A 488 -7.86 -44.98 19.84
C GLU A 488 -7.95 -44.32 21.22
N ARG A 489 -9.15 -44.24 21.81
CA ARG A 489 -9.34 -43.72 23.17
C ARG A 489 -8.52 -44.49 24.20
N LYS A 490 -8.54 -45.82 24.11
CA LYS A 490 -7.76 -46.69 24.99
C LYS A 490 -6.26 -46.42 24.84
N LEU A 491 -5.76 -46.31 23.60
CA LEU A 491 -4.35 -46.00 23.32
C LEU A 491 -3.93 -44.63 23.89
N LEU A 492 -4.76 -43.59 23.72
CA LEU A 492 -4.50 -42.25 24.25
C LEU A 492 -4.37 -42.25 25.79
N VAL A 493 -5.31 -42.91 26.47
CA VAL A 493 -5.30 -43.04 27.95
C VAL A 493 -4.12 -43.88 28.44
N GLU A 494 -3.81 -44.98 27.76
CA GLU A 494 -2.67 -45.83 28.11
C GLU A 494 -1.35 -45.05 28.04
N LYS A 495 -1.17 -44.21 27.01
CA LYS A 495 0.02 -43.36 26.89
C LYS A 495 0.08 -42.25 27.93
N LEU A 496 -1.04 -41.60 28.25
CA LEU A 496 -1.08 -40.64 29.35
C LEU A 496 -0.71 -41.27 30.69
N ARG A 497 -1.20 -42.48 30.99
CA ARG A 497 -0.87 -43.20 32.22
C ARG A 497 0.59 -43.65 32.27
N ALA A 498 1.18 -44.01 31.14
CA ALA A 498 2.60 -44.37 31.09
C ALA A 498 3.50 -43.17 31.47
N VAL A 499 3.14 -41.95 31.05
CA VAL A 499 3.85 -40.72 31.45
C VAL A 499 3.80 -40.49 32.95
N LEU A 500 2.71 -40.87 33.62
CA LEU A 500 2.58 -40.77 35.09
C LEU A 500 3.43 -41.80 35.86
N GLN A 501 3.79 -42.92 35.24
CA GLN A 501 4.40 -44.05 35.93
C GLN A 501 5.93 -44.06 35.81
N ASP A 502 6.47 -43.80 34.63
CA ASP A 502 7.88 -44.12 34.33
C ASP A 502 8.74 -42.90 33.92
N ASP A 503 8.21 -41.67 33.98
CA ASP A 503 8.89 -40.41 33.59
C ASP A 503 9.43 -40.40 32.13
N VAL A 504 8.93 -41.32 31.29
CA VAL A 504 9.30 -41.43 29.87
C VAL A 504 8.31 -40.63 29.01
N GLY A 505 8.80 -39.57 28.37
CA GLY A 505 8.04 -38.81 27.39
C GLY A 505 7.66 -39.67 26.17
N SER A 506 6.49 -39.45 25.59
CA SER A 506 6.03 -40.15 24.39
C SER A 506 5.43 -39.20 23.36
N ILE A 507 5.59 -39.53 22.07
CA ILE A 507 5.03 -38.76 20.95
C ILE A 507 3.85 -39.55 20.38
N LEU A 508 2.71 -38.87 20.24
CA LEU A 508 1.51 -39.38 19.60
C LEU A 508 1.25 -38.59 18.33
N LEU A 509 1.14 -39.29 17.20
CA LEU A 509 0.75 -38.71 15.92
C LEU A 509 -0.70 -39.13 15.61
N ILE A 510 -1.59 -38.15 15.43
CA ILE A 510 -2.97 -38.40 15.00
C ILE A 510 -3.07 -37.98 13.54
N GLU A 511 -3.12 -38.96 12.65
CA GLU A 511 -3.22 -38.76 11.20
C GLU A 511 -4.55 -39.29 10.68
N GLY A 512 -5.06 -38.68 9.62
CA GLY A 512 -6.30 -39.11 8.96
C GLY A 512 -6.88 -38.01 8.09
N GLU A 513 -7.86 -38.38 7.27
CA GLU A 513 -8.56 -37.44 6.37
C GLU A 513 -9.21 -36.28 7.14
N ALA A 514 -9.38 -35.14 6.48
CA ALA A 514 -10.08 -34.02 7.08
C ALA A 514 -11.51 -34.46 7.47
N GLY A 515 -11.90 -34.15 8.71
CA GLY A 515 -13.25 -34.40 9.20
C GLY A 515 -13.53 -35.76 9.78
N ILE A 516 -12.51 -36.62 9.79
CA ILE A 516 -12.53 -37.87 10.53
C ILE A 516 -12.45 -37.64 12.07
N GLY A 517 -12.80 -36.47 12.62
CA GLY A 517 -12.83 -36.25 14.08
C GLY A 517 -11.47 -36.28 14.79
N LYS A 518 -10.38 -35.86 14.13
CA LYS A 518 -9.03 -35.78 14.75
C LYS A 518 -9.00 -34.78 15.92
N SER A 519 -9.59 -33.60 15.74
CA SER A 519 -9.68 -32.56 16.78
C SER A 519 -10.40 -33.09 18.02
N ARG A 520 -11.46 -33.90 17.82
CA ARG A 520 -12.19 -34.56 18.91
C ARG A 520 -11.32 -35.52 19.72
N LEU A 521 -10.38 -36.23 19.08
CA LEU A 521 -9.44 -37.11 19.79
C LEU A 521 -8.45 -36.30 20.64
N VAL A 522 -8.02 -35.12 20.16
CA VAL A 522 -7.19 -34.19 20.93
C VAL A 522 -7.97 -33.62 22.11
N GLU A 523 -9.23 -33.20 21.91
CA GLU A 523 -10.13 -32.76 23.00
C GLU A 523 -10.30 -33.85 24.06
N TYR A 524 -10.58 -35.10 23.64
CA TYR A 524 -10.68 -36.24 24.54
C TYR A 524 -9.39 -36.41 25.37
N LEU A 525 -8.22 -36.30 24.74
CA LEU A 525 -6.93 -36.38 25.43
C LEU A 525 -6.79 -35.28 26.50
N VAL A 526 -7.19 -34.04 26.20
CA VAL A 526 -7.16 -32.91 27.15
C VAL A 526 -8.13 -33.12 28.32
N ILE A 527 -9.28 -33.75 28.10
CA ILE A 527 -10.20 -34.12 29.19
C ILE A 527 -9.56 -35.16 30.11
N GLN A 528 -8.85 -36.13 29.53
CA GLN A 528 -8.15 -37.15 30.31
C GLN A 528 -6.97 -36.57 31.10
N THR A 529 -6.25 -35.57 30.58
CA THR A 529 -5.20 -34.89 31.36
C THR A 529 -5.78 -34.17 32.57
N LYS A 530 -6.92 -33.47 32.43
CA LYS A 530 -7.64 -32.85 33.57
C LYS A 530 -8.06 -33.90 34.62
N THR A 531 -8.63 -35.03 34.18
CA THR A 531 -9.06 -36.14 35.06
C THR A 531 -7.89 -36.74 35.85
N LEU A 532 -6.71 -36.75 35.24
CA LEU A 532 -5.48 -37.28 35.82
C LEU A 532 -4.62 -36.19 36.52
N ALA A 533 -5.13 -34.97 36.67
CA ALA A 533 -4.44 -33.82 37.27
C ALA A 533 -3.06 -33.51 36.64
N LEU A 534 -2.94 -33.68 35.32
CA LEU A 534 -1.75 -33.36 34.55
C LEU A 534 -1.79 -31.92 34.03
N ASN A 535 -0.66 -31.22 34.11
CA ASN A 535 -0.46 -29.96 33.40
C ASN A 535 -0.34 -30.23 31.90
N TYR A 536 -0.97 -29.39 31.10
CA TYR A 536 -0.90 -29.48 29.64
C TYR A 536 -0.71 -28.10 29.01
N LEU A 537 -0.05 -28.09 27.85
CA LEU A 537 0.09 -26.93 26.98
C LEU A 537 -0.49 -27.32 25.61
N ILE A 538 -1.24 -26.43 24.99
CA ILE A 538 -1.77 -26.63 23.64
C ILE A 538 -1.20 -25.53 22.74
N GLY A 539 -0.64 -25.95 21.61
CA GLY A 539 -0.31 -25.09 20.50
C GLY A 539 -1.06 -25.54 19.26
N ALA A 540 -1.43 -24.58 18.41
CA ALA A 540 -1.99 -24.83 17.09
C ALA A 540 -1.11 -24.12 16.05
N GLY A 541 -1.09 -24.63 14.82
CA GLY A 541 -0.48 -23.95 13.69
C GLY A 541 -1.48 -23.84 12.55
N ASN A 542 -1.53 -22.69 11.89
CA ASN A 542 -2.34 -22.51 10.69
C ASN A 542 -1.59 -23.12 9.47
N ALA A 543 -2.33 -23.50 8.41
CA ALA A 543 -1.75 -23.87 7.11
C ALA A 543 -0.79 -22.80 6.58
N ILE A 544 -1.04 -21.52 6.88
CA ILE A 544 -0.17 -20.38 6.55
C ILE A 544 1.22 -20.52 7.21
N GLU A 545 1.30 -21.13 8.38
CA GLU A 545 2.52 -21.28 9.19
C GLU A 545 3.22 -22.62 8.96
N ARG A 546 2.76 -23.44 8.01
CA ARG A 546 3.29 -24.79 7.72
C ARG A 546 4.80 -24.81 7.46
N THR A 547 5.35 -23.71 6.98
CA THR A 547 6.78 -23.55 6.67
C THR A 547 7.59 -22.96 7.82
N THR A 548 6.96 -22.50 8.91
CA THR A 548 7.62 -21.94 10.10
C THR A 548 7.85 -23.04 11.13
N PRO A 549 9.09 -23.54 11.31
CA PRO A 549 9.35 -24.63 12.25
C PRO A 549 8.98 -24.23 13.67
N TYR A 550 8.26 -25.12 14.37
CA TYR A 550 7.85 -24.93 15.77
C TYR A 550 7.01 -23.67 16.03
N HIS A 551 6.25 -23.16 15.04
CA HIS A 551 5.42 -21.96 15.22
C HIS A 551 4.50 -22.04 16.45
N ALA A 552 3.78 -23.16 16.58
CA ALA A 552 2.88 -23.42 17.71
C ALA A 552 3.54 -23.41 19.10
N TRP A 553 4.88 -23.36 19.16
CA TRP A 553 5.69 -23.44 20.37
C TRP A 553 6.68 -22.27 20.52
N ARG A 554 6.58 -21.25 19.65
CA ARG A 554 7.25 -19.95 19.84
C ARG A 554 6.41 -19.07 20.76
#